data_AF-A0A936S9E3-F1
#
_entry.id   AF-A0A936S9E3-F1
#
_cell.length_a   1.000
_cell.length_b   1.000
_cell.length_c   1.000
_cell.angle_alpha   90.00
_cell.angle_beta   90.00
_cell.angle_gamma   90.00
#
_symmetry.space_group_name_H-M   'P 1'
#
loop_
_entity.id
_entity.type
_entity.pdbx_description
1 polymer ?
#
loop_
_entity_poly.entity_id
_entity_poly.type
_entity_poly.pdbx_seq_one_letter_code
_entity_poly.pdbx_strand_id
1 'polypeptide(L)'
;MSSGDLINPNALNSTIEFLTAMVTPALLISATGSLVLSTSTRLGRVIDRVRALEEVLSELIYVEDKESVPLYEKRVEVIVDLLDKVTSRSRILQRAMATFYYGLGCFILTSVTIAIAAFFSSYRWVPIPIGIIGIMCLFWGSIYMLLETRMATATVNAEMDFTWELARKVAPKDIISKYSPKGKNKGMKPAKIKQNGRKLPDTLSGE
;
A
#
# COMPACT_ATOMS: atom_id res chain seq x y z
N MET A 1 -42.13 0.06 -48.19
CA MET A 1 -41.09 0.67 -47.33
C MET A 1 -39.77 0.44 -48.03
N SER A 2 -39.27 1.47 -48.71
CA SER A 2 -38.15 1.39 -49.65
C SER A 2 -36.84 1.17 -48.91
N SER A 3 -35.95 0.34 -49.46
CA SER A 3 -34.62 0.01 -48.95
C SER A 3 -33.67 1.22 -48.77
N GLY A 4 -34.13 2.43 -49.08
CA GLY A 4 -33.41 3.70 -48.87
C GLY A 4 -33.39 4.22 -47.42
N ASP A 5 -34.23 3.68 -46.52
CA ASP A 5 -34.19 4.04 -45.09
C ASP A 5 -33.16 3.24 -44.27
N LEU A 6 -32.53 2.21 -44.85
CA LEU A 6 -31.59 1.33 -44.15
C LEU A 6 -30.17 1.92 -43.99
N ILE A 7 -29.86 3.02 -44.67
CA ILE A 7 -28.57 3.70 -44.59
C ILE A 7 -28.83 5.20 -44.53
N ASN A 8 -29.44 5.66 -43.44
CA ASN A 8 -29.49 7.09 -43.17
C ASN A 8 -28.10 7.51 -42.66
N PRO A 9 -27.26 8.22 -43.45
CA PRO A 9 -25.88 8.53 -43.09
C PRO A 9 -25.79 9.29 -41.76
N ASN A 10 -26.83 10.05 -41.41
CA ASN A 10 -26.92 10.78 -40.14
C ASN A 10 -27.07 9.84 -38.93
N ALA A 11 -27.84 8.75 -39.05
CA ALA A 11 -28.03 7.77 -37.97
C ALA A 11 -26.75 6.94 -37.73
N LEU A 12 -26.02 6.63 -38.79
CA LEU A 12 -24.70 5.98 -38.70
C LEU A 12 -23.67 6.90 -38.03
N ASN A 13 -23.61 8.18 -38.44
CA ASN A 13 -22.71 9.16 -37.83
C ASN A 13 -23.00 9.35 -36.32
N SER A 14 -24.27 9.46 -35.91
CA SER A 14 -24.61 9.57 -34.48
C SER A 14 -24.26 8.31 -33.67
N THR A 15 -24.41 7.13 -34.28
CA THR A 15 -24.03 5.85 -33.64
C THR A 15 -22.52 5.75 -33.45
N ILE A 16 -21.73 6.15 -34.46
CA ILE A 16 -20.27 6.16 -34.37
C ILE A 16 -19.79 7.18 -33.33
N GLU A 17 -20.38 8.38 -33.29
CA GLU A 17 -20.06 9.40 -32.28
C GLU A 17 -20.32 8.88 -30.87
N PHE A 18 -21.46 8.21 -30.66
CA PHE A 18 -21.82 7.59 -29.39
C PHE A 18 -20.84 6.49 -28.97
N LEU A 19 -20.54 5.54 -29.87
CA LEU A 19 -19.59 4.46 -29.60
C LEU A 19 -18.18 5.01 -29.32
N THR A 20 -17.77 6.05 -30.04
CA THR A 20 -16.48 6.72 -29.82
C THR A 20 -16.42 7.42 -28.46
N ALA A 21 -17.51 8.06 -28.03
CA ALA A 21 -17.58 8.69 -26.70
C ALA A 21 -17.45 7.68 -25.55
N MET A 22 -17.84 6.42 -25.76
CA MET A 22 -17.69 5.34 -24.78
C MET A 22 -16.27 4.76 -24.69
N VAL A 23 -15.40 5.00 -25.68
CA VAL A 23 -14.02 4.49 -25.68
C VAL A 23 -13.23 5.06 -24.49
N THR A 24 -13.36 6.37 -24.24
CA THR A 24 -12.62 7.05 -23.16
C THR A 24 -12.93 6.47 -21.77
N PRO A 25 -14.19 6.42 -21.30
CA PRO A 25 -14.49 5.81 -20.00
C PRO A 25 -14.15 4.32 -19.96
N ALA A 26 -14.28 3.57 -21.05
CA ALA A 26 -13.88 2.16 -21.09
C ALA A 26 -12.36 1.97 -20.86
N LEU A 27 -11.52 2.80 -21.49
CA LEU A 27 -10.06 2.78 -21.27
C LEU A 27 -9.71 3.19 -19.83
N LEU A 28 -10.39 4.21 -19.28
CA LEU A 28 -10.18 4.64 -17.90
C LEU A 28 -10.59 3.56 -16.89
N ILE A 29 -11.70 2.85 -17.13
CA ILE A 29 -12.13 1.69 -16.33
C ILE A 29 -11.05 0.60 -16.36
N SER A 30 -10.54 0.26 -17.55
CA SER A 30 -9.50 -0.75 -17.71
C SER A 30 -8.20 -0.38 -16.97
N ALA A 31 -7.71 0.85 -17.18
CA ALA A 31 -6.52 1.37 -16.49
C ALA A 31 -6.69 1.38 -14.96
N THR A 32 -7.85 1.83 -14.48
CA THR A 32 -8.19 1.80 -13.04
C THR A 32 -8.24 0.38 -12.51
N GLY A 33 -8.81 -0.56 -13.27
CA GLY A 33 -8.85 -1.98 -12.92
C GLY A 33 -7.45 -2.57 -12.75
N SER A 34 -6.51 -2.25 -13.65
CA SER A 34 -5.10 -2.66 -13.51
C SER A 34 -4.45 -2.07 -12.25
N LEU A 35 -4.71 -0.80 -11.92
CA LEU A 35 -4.20 -0.17 -10.69
C LEU A 35 -4.77 -0.83 -9.43
N VAL A 36 -6.07 -1.10 -9.39
CA VAL A 36 -6.73 -1.80 -8.28
C VAL A 36 -6.13 -3.20 -8.10
N LEU A 37 -5.97 -3.96 -9.17
CA LEU A 37 -5.40 -5.31 -9.12
C LEU A 37 -3.95 -5.28 -8.62
N SER A 38 -3.13 -4.37 -9.14
CA SER A 38 -1.75 -4.16 -8.69
C SER A 38 -1.67 -3.79 -7.20
N THR A 39 -2.58 -2.92 -6.74
CA THR A 39 -2.67 -2.52 -5.32
C THR A 39 -3.12 -3.69 -4.44
N SER A 40 -4.11 -4.46 -4.89
CA SER A 40 -4.64 -5.62 -4.17
C SER A 40 -3.59 -6.71 -4.00
N THR A 41 -2.80 -6.99 -5.04
CA THR A 41 -1.69 -7.96 -4.95
C THR A 41 -0.59 -7.47 -4.01
N ARG A 42 -0.27 -6.18 -4.00
CA ARG A 42 0.65 -5.58 -3.01
C ARG A 42 0.12 -5.72 -1.59
N LEU A 43 -1.16 -5.45 -1.37
CA LEU A 43 -1.81 -5.56 -0.07
C LEU A 43 -1.81 -7.00 0.45
N GLY A 44 -2.10 -7.98 -0.42
CA GLY A 44 -2.01 -9.41 -0.08
C GLY A 44 -0.63 -9.75 0.50
N ARG A 45 0.46 -9.38 -0.20
CA ARG A 45 1.83 -9.63 0.29
C ARG A 45 2.13 -8.95 1.63
N VAL A 46 1.57 -7.76 1.88
CA VAL A 46 1.72 -7.06 3.16
C VAL A 46 1.00 -7.83 4.27
N ILE A 47 -0.23 -8.31 4.01
CA ILE A 47 -1.00 -9.13 4.96
C ILE A 47 -0.31 -10.47 5.23
N ASP A 48 0.23 -11.12 4.21
CA ASP A 48 0.99 -12.36 4.37
C ASP A 48 2.21 -12.15 5.27
N ARG A 49 2.91 -11.01 5.14
CA ARG A 49 3.99 -10.63 6.07
C ARG A 49 3.51 -10.36 7.50
N VAL A 50 2.35 -9.73 7.69
CA VAL A 50 1.77 -9.56 9.04
C VAL A 50 1.53 -10.92 9.68
N ARG A 51 0.93 -11.86 8.95
CA ARG A 51 0.65 -13.21 9.43
C ARG A 51 1.91 -13.97 9.80
N ALA A 52 2.95 -13.89 8.97
CA ALA A 52 4.24 -14.53 9.27
C ALA A 52 4.91 -13.93 10.52
N LEU A 53 4.84 -12.61 10.71
CA LEU A 53 5.37 -11.95 11.92
C LEU A 53 4.56 -12.31 13.17
N GLU A 54 3.24 -12.43 13.04
CA GLU A 54 2.34 -12.86 14.11
C GLU A 54 2.64 -14.30 14.55
N GLU A 55 2.86 -15.22 13.60
CA GLU A 55 3.21 -16.61 13.88
C GLU A 55 4.53 -16.69 14.68
N VAL A 56 5.57 -15.98 14.23
CA VAL A 56 6.86 -15.91 14.95
C VAL A 56 6.70 -15.27 16.34
N LEU A 57 5.87 -14.22 16.46
CA LEU A 57 5.60 -13.59 17.76
C LEU A 57 4.89 -14.57 18.71
N SER A 58 3.90 -15.30 18.20
CA SER A 58 3.16 -16.30 18.95
C SER A 58 4.09 -17.40 19.44
N GLU A 59 4.92 -17.96 18.56
CA GLU A 59 5.95 -18.95 18.93
C GLU A 59 6.86 -18.42 20.04
N LEU A 60 7.35 -17.18 19.93
CA LEU A 60 8.18 -16.59 20.99
C LEU A 60 7.41 -16.46 22.31
N ILE A 61 6.17 -15.98 22.31
CA ILE A 61 5.37 -15.75 23.54
C ILE A 61 5.09 -17.07 24.28
N TYR A 62 4.84 -18.16 23.55
CA TYR A 62 4.49 -19.46 24.12
C TYR A 62 5.69 -20.36 24.47
N VAL A 63 6.93 -19.94 24.18
CA VAL A 63 8.12 -20.67 24.64
C VAL A 63 8.20 -20.67 26.16
N GLU A 64 8.15 -21.87 26.73
CA GLU A 64 8.16 -22.15 28.17
C GLU A 64 9.54 -21.86 28.79
N ASP A 65 10.61 -21.98 27.99
CA ASP A 65 12.00 -21.84 28.42
C ASP A 65 12.67 -20.56 27.89
N LYS A 66 12.26 -19.41 28.44
CA LYS A 66 12.65 -18.06 27.98
C LYS A 66 14.15 -17.76 28.12
N GLU A 67 14.86 -18.46 28.99
CA GLU A 67 16.31 -18.29 29.19
C GLU A 67 17.18 -18.98 28.12
N SER A 68 16.63 -19.98 27.43
CA SER A 68 17.32 -20.67 26.32
C SER A 68 17.43 -19.81 25.05
N VAL A 69 16.63 -18.75 24.95
CA VAL A 69 16.57 -17.86 23.79
C VAL A 69 17.42 -16.61 24.06
N PRO A 70 18.59 -16.46 23.42
CA PRO A 70 19.42 -15.28 23.61
C PRO A 70 18.68 -14.01 23.14
N LEU A 71 18.62 -12.99 24.01
CA LEU A 71 17.98 -11.69 23.77
C LEU A 71 16.46 -11.79 23.48
N TYR A 72 15.75 -12.66 24.19
CA TYR A 72 14.29 -12.84 24.08
C TYR A 72 13.50 -11.51 24.09
N GLU A 73 13.66 -10.66 25.11
CA GLU A 73 12.96 -9.37 25.21
C GLU A 73 13.23 -8.46 24.02
N LYS A 74 14.48 -8.44 23.53
CA LYS A 74 14.88 -7.63 22.38
C LYS A 74 14.21 -8.10 21.08
N ARG A 75 14.05 -9.41 20.89
CA ARG A 75 13.40 -10.00 19.71
C ARG A 75 11.91 -9.72 19.72
N VAL A 76 11.25 -9.89 20.87
CA VAL A 76 9.82 -9.59 21.02
C VAL A 76 9.54 -8.11 20.73
N GLU A 77 10.33 -7.20 21.31
CA GLU A 77 10.18 -5.75 21.08
C GLU A 77 10.28 -5.38 19.59
N VAL A 78 11.26 -5.95 18.88
CA VAL A 78 11.48 -5.71 17.45
C VAL A 78 10.35 -6.26 16.60
N ILE A 79 9.89 -7.49 16.88
CA ILE A 79 8.79 -8.10 16.13
C ILE A 79 7.49 -7.31 16.31
N VAL A 80 7.21 -6.83 17.54
CA VAL A 80 6.04 -5.99 17.82
C VAL A 80 6.11 -4.66 17.07
N ASP A 81 7.28 -3.99 17.07
CA ASP A 81 7.48 -2.74 16.32
C ASP A 81 7.34 -2.94 14.79
N LEU A 82 7.79 -4.08 14.26
CA LEU A 82 7.59 -4.45 12.86
C LEU A 82 6.11 -4.71 12.54
N LEU A 83 5.41 -5.43 13.43
CA LEU A 83 4.00 -5.74 13.26
C LEU A 83 3.14 -4.47 13.20
N ASP A 84 3.41 -3.49 14.08
CA ASP A 84 2.71 -2.21 14.08
C ASP A 84 2.95 -1.41 12.79
N LYS A 85 4.20 -1.38 12.30
CA LYS A 85 4.55 -0.71 11.04
C LYS A 85 3.88 -1.35 9.83
N VAL A 86 3.91 -2.68 9.71
CA VAL A 86 3.29 -3.39 8.56
C VAL A 86 1.76 -3.26 8.60
N THR A 87 1.17 -3.28 9.80
CA THR A 87 -0.28 -3.07 10.00
C THR A 87 -0.72 -1.65 9.62
N SER A 88 0.05 -0.64 10.04
CA SER A 88 -0.19 0.76 9.67
C SER A 88 -0.15 0.96 8.15
N ARG A 89 0.82 0.32 7.47
CA ARG A 89 0.92 0.33 6.00
C ARG A 89 -0.28 -0.31 5.31
N SER A 90 -0.77 -1.44 5.82
CA SER A 90 -1.97 -2.11 5.30
C SER A 90 -3.18 -1.18 5.29
N ARG A 91 -3.38 -0.39 6.36
CA ARG A 91 -4.50 0.57 6.46
C ARG A 91 -4.44 1.68 5.41
N ILE A 92 -3.25 2.19 5.10
CA ILE A 92 -3.07 3.24 4.08
C ILE A 92 -3.38 2.68 2.69
N LEU A 93 -2.96 1.43 2.43
CA LEU A 93 -3.18 0.75 1.17
C LEU A 93 -4.68 0.38 0.97
N GLN A 94 -5.40 0.05 2.04
CA GLN A 94 -6.86 -0.10 2.03
C GLN A 94 -7.58 1.22 1.67
N ARG A 95 -7.13 2.35 2.24
CA ARG A 95 -7.70 3.68 1.90
C ARG A 95 -7.45 4.05 0.44
N ALA A 96 -6.27 3.73 -0.10
CA ALA A 96 -5.96 3.90 -1.52
C ALA A 96 -6.88 3.05 -2.43
N MET A 97 -7.09 1.77 -2.08
CA MET A 97 -8.04 0.89 -2.78
C MET A 97 -9.44 1.48 -2.79
N ALA A 98 -9.94 1.98 -1.65
CA ALA A 98 -11.26 2.60 -1.57
C ALA A 98 -11.40 3.79 -2.53
N THR A 99 -10.41 4.69 -2.58
CA THR A 99 -10.40 5.82 -3.54
C THR A 99 -10.42 5.38 -5.00
N PHE A 100 -9.73 4.28 -5.35
CA PHE A 100 -9.79 3.73 -6.71
C PHE A 100 -11.16 3.12 -7.04
N TYR A 101 -11.82 2.47 -6.08
CA TYR A 101 -13.20 1.98 -6.28
C TYR A 101 -14.20 3.14 -6.49
N TYR A 102 -14.05 4.26 -5.78
CA TYR A 102 -14.87 5.45 -6.03
C TYR A 102 -14.64 6.02 -7.44
N GLY A 103 -13.38 6.12 -7.90
CA GLY A 103 -13.06 6.56 -9.26
C GLY A 103 -13.61 5.61 -10.33
N LEU A 104 -13.46 4.30 -10.14
CA LEU A 104 -14.02 3.26 -10.99
C LEU A 104 -15.54 3.39 -11.10
N GLY A 105 -16.23 3.58 -9.97
CA GLY A 105 -17.67 3.81 -9.92
C GLY A 105 -18.08 5.05 -10.71
N CYS A 106 -17.33 6.16 -10.61
CA CYS A 106 -17.59 7.38 -11.39
C CYS A 106 -17.43 7.14 -12.90
N PHE A 107 -16.45 6.35 -13.36
CA PHE A 107 -16.31 6.05 -14.79
C PHE A 107 -17.39 5.11 -15.32
N ILE A 108 -17.80 4.13 -14.52
CA ILE A 108 -18.97 3.29 -14.85
C ILE A 108 -20.21 4.19 -14.96
N LEU A 109 -20.41 5.10 -14.00
CA LEU A 109 -21.51 6.06 -14.05
C LEU A 109 -21.41 6.98 -15.26
N THR A 110 -20.20 7.42 -15.64
CA THR A 110 -19.96 8.21 -16.87
C THR A 110 -20.46 7.44 -18.09
N SER A 111 -20.07 6.17 -18.27
CA SER A 111 -20.58 5.33 -19.36
C SER A 111 -22.10 5.18 -19.36
N VAL A 112 -22.72 5.00 -18.19
CA VAL A 112 -24.19 4.93 -18.06
C VAL A 112 -24.83 6.26 -18.45
N THR A 113 -24.28 7.39 -18.03
CA THR A 113 -24.82 8.71 -18.38
C THR A 113 -24.66 9.04 -19.86
N ILE A 114 -23.58 8.57 -20.51
CA ILE A 114 -23.42 8.66 -21.97
C ILE A 114 -24.56 7.88 -22.64
N ALA A 115 -24.82 6.64 -22.21
CA ALA A 115 -25.92 5.82 -22.71
C ALA A 115 -27.29 6.52 -22.57
N ILE A 116 -27.57 7.11 -21.40
CA ILE A 116 -28.83 7.85 -21.17
C ILE A 116 -28.92 9.08 -22.07
N ALA A 117 -27.83 9.82 -22.28
CA ALA A 117 -27.78 10.99 -23.14
C ALA A 117 -28.05 10.67 -24.63
N ALA A 118 -27.91 9.41 -25.06
CA ALA A 118 -28.31 8.98 -26.39
C ALA A 118 -29.83 8.92 -26.58
N PHE A 119 -30.58 8.60 -25.52
CA PHE A 119 -32.04 8.57 -25.53
C PHE A 119 -32.66 9.94 -25.21
N PHE A 120 -31.99 10.76 -24.40
CA PHE A 120 -32.50 12.05 -23.94
C PHE A 120 -31.52 13.18 -24.28
N SER A 121 -31.89 14.03 -25.25
CA SER A 121 -31.06 15.15 -25.73
C SER A 121 -30.77 16.22 -24.65
N SER A 122 -31.65 16.37 -23.65
CA SER A 122 -31.50 17.38 -22.58
C SER A 122 -30.34 17.11 -21.61
N TYR A 123 -29.82 15.88 -21.52
CA TYR A 123 -28.82 15.49 -20.51
C TYR A 123 -27.40 15.32 -21.08
N ARG A 124 -27.11 15.84 -22.27
CA ARG A 124 -25.81 15.64 -22.95
C ARG A 124 -24.61 16.23 -22.20
N TRP A 125 -24.81 17.15 -21.27
CA TRP A 125 -23.77 17.76 -20.44
C TRP A 125 -23.44 16.97 -19.16
N VAL A 126 -24.30 16.04 -18.74
CA VAL A 126 -24.19 15.29 -17.46
C VAL A 126 -22.94 14.38 -17.38
N PRO A 127 -22.49 13.70 -18.45
CA PRO A 127 -21.31 12.85 -18.37
C PRO A 127 -20.00 13.60 -18.06
N ILE A 128 -19.92 14.88 -18.43
CA ILE A 128 -18.72 15.71 -18.31
C ILE A 128 -18.31 15.89 -16.84
N PRO A 129 -19.15 16.43 -15.93
CA PRO A 129 -18.78 16.60 -14.53
C PRO A 129 -18.53 15.27 -13.83
N ILE A 130 -19.28 14.21 -14.15
CA ILE A 130 -19.11 12.88 -13.55
C ILE A 130 -17.74 12.29 -13.93
N GLY A 131 -17.35 12.41 -15.21
CA GLY A 131 -16.04 11.98 -15.69
C GLY A 131 -14.90 12.74 -15.00
N ILE A 132 -15.04 14.06 -14.81
CA ILE A 132 -14.05 14.89 -14.10
C ILE A 132 -13.92 14.45 -12.64
N ILE A 133 -15.03 14.20 -11.95
CA ILE A 133 -15.01 13.68 -10.57
C ILE A 133 -14.25 12.33 -10.52
N GLY A 134 -14.50 11.44 -11.49
CA GLY A 134 -13.77 10.17 -11.58
C GLY A 134 -12.26 10.34 -11.76
N ILE A 135 -11.83 11.27 -12.61
CA ILE A 135 -10.40 11.61 -12.81
C ILE A 135 -9.80 12.16 -11.52
N MET A 136 -10.51 13.03 -10.80
CA MET A 136 -10.04 13.60 -9.53
C MET A 136 -9.91 12.52 -8.45
N CYS A 137 -10.86 11.60 -8.34
CA CYS A 137 -10.77 10.44 -7.43
C CYS A 137 -9.57 9.56 -7.76
N LEU A 138 -9.31 9.28 -9.05
CA LEU A 138 -8.14 8.54 -9.49
C LEU A 138 -6.82 9.24 -9.14
N PHE A 139 -6.74 10.54 -9.38
CA PHE A 139 -5.56 11.34 -9.06
C PHE A 139 -5.29 11.30 -7.56
N TRP A 140 -6.33 11.48 -6.74
CA TRP A 140 -6.24 11.42 -5.29
C TRP A 140 -5.82 10.03 -4.78
N GLY A 141 -6.39 8.96 -5.35
CA GLY A 141 -5.97 7.58 -5.04
C GLY A 141 -4.52 7.31 -5.43
N SER A 142 -4.06 7.86 -6.56
CA SER A 142 -2.68 7.74 -7.02
C SER A 142 -1.69 8.43 -6.07
N ILE A 143 -2.07 9.58 -5.51
CA ILE A 143 -1.28 10.26 -4.47
C ILE A 143 -1.14 9.38 -3.21
N TYR A 144 -2.23 8.77 -2.73
CA TYR A 144 -2.15 7.85 -1.58
C TYR A 144 -1.21 6.67 -1.84
N MET A 145 -1.23 6.13 -3.06
CA MET A 145 -0.33 5.06 -3.52
C MET A 145 1.14 5.52 -3.53
N LEU A 146 1.40 6.75 -3.98
CA LEU A 146 2.73 7.34 -3.98
C LEU A 146 3.27 7.53 -2.56
N LEU A 147 2.42 8.00 -1.64
CA LEU A 147 2.78 8.14 -0.22
C LEU A 147 3.09 6.79 0.41
N GLU A 148 2.30 5.74 0.17
CA GLU A 148 2.59 4.38 0.64
C GLU A 148 3.95 3.89 0.12
N THR A 149 4.23 4.10 -1.16
CA THR A 149 5.50 3.66 -1.75
C THR A 149 6.69 4.34 -1.06
N ARG A 150 6.58 5.63 -0.71
CA ARG A 150 7.63 6.35 0.03
C ARG A 150 7.78 5.84 1.46
N MET A 151 6.68 5.55 2.14
CA MET A 151 6.71 4.96 3.48
C MET A 151 7.30 3.54 3.46
N ALA A 152 6.98 2.74 2.44
CA ALA A 152 7.53 1.41 2.24
C ALA A 152 9.06 1.44 2.12
N THR A 153 9.62 2.37 1.34
CA THR A 153 11.08 2.54 1.24
C THR A 153 11.71 2.96 2.58
N ALA A 154 11.03 3.80 3.35
CA ALA A 154 11.51 4.21 4.67
C ALA A 154 11.52 3.04 5.67
N THR A 155 10.49 2.19 5.69
CA THR A 155 10.43 1.00 6.56
C THR A 155 11.49 -0.05 6.17
N VAL A 156 11.66 -0.33 4.88
CA VAL A 156 12.67 -1.28 4.40
C VAL A 156 14.09 -0.82 4.75
N ASN A 157 14.37 0.48 4.64
CA ASN A 157 15.67 1.02 5.07
C ASN A 157 15.88 0.84 6.58
N ALA A 158 14.84 1.02 7.40
CA ALA A 158 14.93 0.79 8.85
C ALA A 158 15.12 -0.70 9.21
N GLU A 159 14.43 -1.62 8.51
CA GLU A 159 14.62 -3.08 8.66
C GLU A 159 16.04 -3.52 8.28
N MET A 160 16.57 -2.94 7.19
CA MET A 160 17.92 -3.23 6.72
C MET A 160 18.97 -2.69 7.70
N ASP A 161 18.77 -1.50 8.26
CA ASP A 161 19.64 -0.94 9.30
C ASP A 161 19.64 -1.79 10.58
N PHE A 162 18.47 -2.26 11.02
CA PHE A 162 18.36 -3.18 12.17
C PHE A 162 19.05 -4.52 11.89
N THR A 163 18.87 -5.08 10.70
CA THR A 163 19.53 -6.33 10.28
C THR A 163 21.06 -6.16 10.26
N TRP A 164 21.56 -5.02 9.80
CA TRP A 164 22.98 -4.68 9.85
C TRP A 164 23.52 -4.52 11.27
N GLU A 165 22.72 -3.95 12.18
CA GLU A 165 23.11 -3.81 13.59
C GLU A 165 23.13 -5.18 14.30
N LEU A 166 22.15 -6.04 14.01
CA LEU A 166 22.10 -7.41 14.51
C LEU A 166 23.24 -8.26 13.95
N ALA A 167 23.52 -8.16 12.64
CA ALA A 167 24.65 -8.82 12.00
C ALA A 167 25.98 -8.39 12.64
N ARG A 168 26.14 -7.10 13.00
CA ARG A 168 27.36 -6.63 13.67
C ARG A 168 27.53 -7.15 15.10
N LYS A 169 26.42 -7.44 15.80
CA LYS A 169 26.43 -7.96 17.19
C LYS A 169 26.55 -9.47 17.29
N VAL A 170 26.07 -10.22 16.29
CA VAL A 170 25.97 -11.69 16.33
C VAL A 170 26.95 -12.37 15.37
N ALA A 171 27.42 -11.71 14.31
CA ALA A 171 28.33 -12.34 13.35
C ALA A 171 29.75 -12.50 13.91
N PRO A 172 30.42 -13.64 13.64
CA PRO A 172 31.85 -13.81 13.91
C PRO A 172 32.68 -12.69 13.27
N LYS A 173 33.68 -12.20 13.99
CA LYS A 173 34.53 -11.06 13.57
C LYS A 173 35.18 -11.25 12.19
N ASP A 174 35.35 -12.50 11.76
CA ASP A 174 35.94 -12.88 10.46
C ASP A 174 35.08 -12.55 9.24
N ILE A 175 33.75 -12.42 9.40
CA ILE A 175 32.81 -12.18 8.28
C ILE A 175 32.52 -10.68 8.11
N ILE A 176 32.55 -9.92 9.23
CA ILE A 176 32.28 -8.47 9.26
C ILE A 176 33.34 -7.67 8.49
N SER A 177 34.58 -8.14 8.45
CA SER A 177 35.68 -7.50 7.71
C SER A 177 35.52 -7.59 6.18
N LYS A 178 34.75 -8.57 5.68
CA LYS A 178 34.55 -8.81 4.24
C LYS A 178 33.41 -8.00 3.63
N TYR A 179 32.46 -7.53 4.44
CA TYR A 179 31.29 -6.77 4.01
C TYR A 179 31.11 -5.50 4.84
N SER A 180 32.00 -4.53 4.64
CA SER A 180 31.81 -3.17 5.16
C SER A 180 30.83 -2.41 4.24
N PRO A 181 29.70 -1.90 4.75
CA PRO A 181 28.73 -1.19 3.92
C PRO A 181 29.33 0.14 3.45
N LYS A 182 29.57 0.24 2.14
CA LYS A 182 30.08 1.43 1.46
C LYS A 182 28.91 2.39 1.19
N GLY A 183 28.43 3.08 2.22
CA GLY A 183 27.32 4.03 2.08
C GLY A 183 27.24 5.02 3.23
N LYS A 184 27.71 6.25 3.01
CA LYS A 184 27.51 7.40 3.91
C LYS A 184 26.03 7.80 3.91
N ASN A 185 25.18 7.14 4.68
CA ASN A 185 23.92 7.75 5.09
C ASN A 185 24.04 8.17 6.55
N LYS A 186 24.00 9.50 6.75
CA LYS A 186 23.93 10.16 8.06
C LYS A 186 22.81 9.48 8.87
N GLY A 187 23.19 8.63 9.80
CA GLY A 187 22.28 7.99 10.73
C GLY A 187 21.40 9.03 11.40
N MET A 188 20.09 8.84 11.30
CA MET A 188 19.13 9.51 12.16
C MET A 188 19.53 9.19 13.59
N LYS A 189 19.65 10.23 14.43
CA LYS A 189 20.12 10.10 15.81
C LYS A 189 19.36 8.95 16.51
N PRO A 190 20.05 8.06 17.24
CA PRO A 190 19.37 7.01 17.97
C PRO A 190 18.36 7.65 18.92
N ALA A 191 17.17 7.05 19.01
CA ALA A 191 16.17 7.43 19.98
C ALA A 191 16.84 7.48 21.37
N LYS A 192 16.78 8.65 22.02
CA LYS A 192 17.34 8.83 23.38
C LYS A 192 16.67 7.82 24.30
N ILE A 193 17.42 6.80 24.69
CA ILE A 193 17.11 5.90 25.79
C ILE A 193 16.99 6.78 27.04
N LYS A 194 15.76 7.05 27.49
CA LYS A 194 15.53 7.66 28.80
C LYS A 194 15.73 6.53 29.81
N GLN A 195 16.98 6.36 30.24
CA GLN A 195 17.37 5.43 31.28
C GLN A 195 16.72 5.91 32.60
N ASN A 196 15.49 5.45 32.86
CA ASN A 196 14.84 5.73 34.13
C ASN A 196 15.47 4.79 35.15
N GLY A 197 16.35 5.35 35.99
CA GLY A 197 17.12 4.61 36.97
C GLY A 197 16.22 3.88 37.96
N ARG A 198 16.05 2.58 37.75
CA ARG A 198 15.70 1.65 38.83
C ARG A 198 17.00 1.18 39.45
N LYS A 199 17.36 1.78 40.60
CA LYS A 199 18.34 1.20 41.52
C LYS A 199 17.78 -0.15 41.98
N LEU A 200 18.47 -1.23 41.69
CA LEU A 200 18.25 -2.49 42.41
C LEU A 200 18.79 -2.31 43.83
N PRO A 201 18.10 -2.80 44.88
CA PRO A 201 18.64 -2.81 46.23
C PRO A 201 19.77 -3.84 46.34
N ASP A 202 20.93 -3.38 46.83
CA ASP A 202 22.05 -4.21 47.28
C ASP A 202 21.64 -4.99 48.52
N THR A 203 21.29 -6.25 48.35
CA THR A 203 21.47 -7.24 49.40
C THR A 203 22.02 -8.49 48.74
N LEU A 204 23.32 -8.74 48.92
CA LEU A 204 23.96 -10.05 49.14
C LEU A 204 25.49 -9.95 48.92
N SER A 205 26.19 -9.49 49.97
CA SER A 205 27.59 -9.79 50.31
C SER A 205 27.73 -9.23 51.73
N GLY A 206 28.00 -9.96 52.81
CA GLY A 206 28.65 -11.24 53.01
C GLY A 206 29.57 -11.01 54.22
N GLU A 207 29.13 -11.44 55.40
CA GLU A 207 29.90 -11.86 56.59
C GLU A 207 28.92 -12.47 57.62
#